data_AF-A0A6V8PUQ6-F1
#
_entry.id   AF-A0A6V8PUQ6-F1
#
_cell.length_a   1.000
_cell.length_b   1.000
_cell.length_c   1.000
_cell.angle_alpha   90.00
_cell.angle_beta   90.00
_cell.angle_gamma   90.00
#
_symmetry.space_group_name_H-M   'P 1'
#
loop_
_entity.id
_entity.type
_entity.pdbx_description
1 polymer ?
#
loop_
_entity_poly.entity_id
_entity_poly.type
_entity_poly.pdbx_seq_one_letter_code
_entity_poly.pdbx_strand_id
1 'polypeptide(L)'
;MDALIVVVEPGHRSLQTAASIRKLAGDLGINRVLVVGNKIRCPSDRKFILSQVPQREILGFISYSPLILQSDLEDRSPADVDPNVIKEVAEIRDRLENMIRGHQTS
;
A
#
# COMPACT_ATOMS: atom_id res chain seq x y z
N MET A 1 12.46 12.16 -6.23
CA MET A 1 11.03 12.40 -6.02
C MET A 1 10.75 12.19 -4.56
N ASP A 2 9.84 12.97 -4.00
CA ASP A 2 9.36 12.77 -2.65
C ASP A 2 7.89 12.34 -2.75
N ALA A 3 7.58 11.19 -2.15
CA ALA A 3 6.23 10.64 -2.15
C ALA A 3 5.90 10.16 -0.74
N LEU A 4 4.67 10.41 -0.31
CA LEU A 4 4.14 9.86 0.92
C LEU A 4 3.38 8.56 0.60
N ILE A 5 3.80 7.44 1.17
CA ILE A 5 3.10 6.16 1.03
C ILE A 5 2.18 5.99 2.25
N VAL A 6 0.89 5.80 1.99
CA VAL A 6 -0.14 5.57 3.01
C VAL A 6 -0.62 4.12 2.89
N VAL A 7 -0.52 3.38 3.98
CA VAL A 7 -1.04 2.01 4.06
C VAL A 7 -2.47 2.06 4.58
N VAL A 8 -3.40 1.43 3.87
CA VAL A 8 -4.83 1.38 4.25
C VAL A 8 -5.35 -0.04 4.34
N GLU A 9 -6.31 -0.27 5.22
CA GLU A 9 -7.05 -1.54 5.30
C GLU A 9 -8.44 -1.38 4.65
N PRO A 10 -9.12 -2.48 4.28
CA PRO A 10 -10.49 -2.43 3.78
C PRO A 10 -11.46 -2.02 4.91
N GLY A 11 -11.62 -0.71 5.08
CA GLY A 11 -12.55 -0.12 6.03
C GLY A 11 -12.65 1.40 5.90
N HIS A 12 -13.85 1.93 6.10
CA HIS A 12 -14.13 3.37 5.96
C HIS A 12 -13.21 4.24 6.80
N ARG A 13 -12.92 3.85 8.06
CA ARG A 13 -12.05 4.61 8.96
C ARG A 13 -10.64 4.77 8.39
N SER A 14 -10.04 3.68 7.90
CA SER A 14 -8.69 3.71 7.33
C SER A 14 -8.60 4.59 6.08
N LEU A 15 -9.59 4.49 5.19
CA LEU A 15 -9.66 5.32 3.99
C LEU A 15 -9.94 6.79 4.29
N GLN A 16 -10.75 7.07 5.30
CA GLN A 16 -10.98 8.44 5.77
C GLN A 16 -9.70 9.06 6.32
N THR A 17 -8.93 8.31 7.12
CA THR A 17 -7.61 8.74 7.59
C THR A 17 -6.67 9.01 6.41
N ALA A 18 -6.63 8.15 5.40
CA ALA A 18 -5.82 8.39 4.20
C ALA A 18 -6.24 9.66 3.44
N ALA A 19 -7.54 9.96 3.36
CA ALA A 19 -8.02 11.21 2.77
C ALA A 19 -7.59 12.44 3.58
N SER A 20 -7.62 12.38 4.91
CA SER A 20 -7.11 13.44 5.79
C SER A 20 -5.60 13.62 5.62
N ILE A 21 -4.83 12.53 5.59
CA ILE A 21 -3.37 12.56 5.35
C ILE A 21 -3.07 13.20 4.00
N ARG A 22 -3.84 12.87 2.95
CA ARG A 22 -3.65 13.46 1.62
C ARG A 22 -3.87 14.97 1.62
N LYS A 23 -4.86 15.46 2.37
CA LYS A 23 -5.09 16.90 2.52
C LYS A 23 -3.91 17.58 3.22
N LEU A 24 -3.48 17.04 4.36
CA LEU A 24 -2.34 17.57 5.12
C LEU A 24 -1.04 17.55 4.30
N ALA A 25 -0.80 16.49 3.54
CA ALA A 25 0.35 16.38 2.65
C ALA A 25 0.34 17.48 1.57
N GLY A 26 -0.83 17.76 0.99
CA GLY A 26 -1.02 18.87 0.05
C GLY A 26 -0.72 20.24 0.68
N ASP A 27 -1.18 20.46 1.92
CA ASP A 27 -0.91 21.70 2.67
C ASP A 27 0.60 21.90 2.94
N LEU A 28 1.40 20.81 2.95
CA LEU A 28 2.85 20.80 3.10
C LEU A 28 3.63 20.77 1.77
N GLY A 29 2.95 20.84 0.62
CA GLY A 29 3.56 20.79 -0.71
C GLY A 29 3.96 19.39 -1.19
N ILE A 30 3.57 18.33 -0.48
CA ILE A 30 3.78 16.94 -0.91
C ILE A 30 2.67 16.57 -1.90
N ASN A 31 2.96 16.72 -3.19
CA ASN A 31 1.97 16.55 -4.25
C ASN A 31 1.74 15.10 -4.68
N ARG A 32 2.49 14.14 -4.11
CA ARG A 32 2.41 12.72 -4.48
C ARG A 32 2.15 11.86 -3.25
N VAL A 33 0.90 11.46 -3.10
CA VAL A 33 0.45 10.50 -2.08
C VAL A 33 0.10 9.19 -2.79
N LEU A 34 0.77 8.12 -2.39
CA LEU A 34 0.60 6.78 -2.93
C LEU A 34 -0.03 5.88 -1.87
N VAL A 35 -0.77 4.85 -2.29
CA VAL A 35 -1.55 4.01 -1.39
C VAL A 35 -1.23 2.54 -1.58
N VAL A 36 -1.02 1.82 -0.47
CA VAL A 36 -0.94 0.36 -0.43
C VAL A 36 -2.14 -0.18 0.32
N GLY A 37 -2.95 -1.04 -0.32
CA GLY A 37 -4.05 -1.72 0.35
C GLY A 37 -3.55 -2.96 1.08
N ASN A 38 -3.56 -2.96 2.40
CA ASN A 38 -3.10 -4.05 3.25
C ASN A 38 -4.26 -4.88 3.81
N LYS A 39 -3.96 -6.11 4.26
CA LYS A 39 -4.89 -7.07 4.86
C LYS A 39 -6.09 -7.39 3.96
N ILE A 40 -5.85 -7.54 2.66
CA ILE A 40 -6.88 -7.92 1.69
C ILE A 40 -7.26 -9.39 1.90
N ARG A 41 -8.51 -9.66 2.27
CA ARG A 41 -8.99 -11.03 2.53
C ARG A 41 -9.69 -11.64 1.32
N CYS A 42 -10.29 -10.80 0.49
CA CYS A 42 -11.09 -11.24 -0.64
C CYS A 42 -11.17 -10.17 -1.74
N PRO A 43 -11.66 -10.53 -2.96
CA PRO A 43 -11.78 -9.57 -4.06
C PRO A 43 -12.66 -8.35 -3.76
N SER A 44 -13.65 -8.46 -2.87
CA SER A 44 -14.50 -7.33 -2.48
C SER A 44 -13.73 -6.28 -1.67
N ASP A 45 -12.76 -6.67 -0.84
CA ASP A 45 -11.88 -5.74 -0.12
C ASP A 45 -11.09 -4.88 -1.10
N ARG A 46 -10.51 -5.52 -2.12
CA ARG A 46 -9.77 -4.84 -3.18
C ARG A 46 -10.67 -3.87 -3.95
N LYS A 47 -11.87 -4.32 -4.35
CA LYS A 47 -12.87 -3.48 -5.04
C LYS A 47 -13.28 -2.28 -4.18
N PHE A 48 -13.46 -2.48 -2.88
CA PHE A 48 -13.81 -1.40 -1.96
C PHE A 48 -12.73 -0.32 -1.94
N ILE A 49 -11.46 -0.67 -1.77
CA ILE A 49 -10.36 0.32 -1.81
C ILE A 49 -10.28 1.02 -3.18
N LEU A 50 -10.38 0.27 -4.28
CA LEU A 50 -10.35 0.82 -5.63
C LEU A 50 -11.51 1.79 -5.92
N SER A 51 -12.65 1.64 -5.22
CA SER A 51 -13.77 2.57 -5.35
C SER A 51 -13.56 3.92 -4.66
N GLN A 52 -12.62 3.98 -3.72
CA GLN A 52 -12.37 5.18 -2.88
C GLN A 52 -11.04 5.88 -3.21
N VAL A 53 -10.14 5.20 -3.93
CA VAL A 53 -8.79 5.69 -4.22
C VAL A 53 -8.54 5.68 -5.73
N PRO A 54 -8.04 6.78 -6.32
CA PRO A 54 -7.66 6.81 -7.73
C PRO A 54 -6.66 5.71 -8.08
N GLN A 55 -6.90 4.97 -9.16
CA GLN A 55 -6.06 3.83 -9.56
C GLN A 55 -4.58 4.21 -9.79
N ARG A 56 -4.31 5.45 -10.21
CA ARG A 56 -2.96 5.99 -10.40
C ARG A 56 -2.17 6.15 -9.09
N GLU A 57 -2.87 6.27 -7.96
CA GLU A 57 -2.29 6.45 -6.63
C GLU A 57 -2.05 5.10 -5.93
N ILE A 58 -2.70 4.03 -6.38
CA ILE A 58 -2.51 2.69 -5.83
C ILE A 58 -1.17 2.13 -6.29
N LEU A 59 -0.31 1.71 -5.36
CA LEU A 59 0.91 0.95 -5.64
C LEU A 59 0.61 -0.54 -5.77
N GLY A 60 -0.20 -1.09 -4.88
CA GLY A 60 -0.55 -2.51 -4.91
C GLY A 60 -1.33 -2.92 -3.68
N PHE A 61 -1.47 -4.22 -3.52
CA PHE A 61 -2.26 -4.84 -2.48
C PHE A 61 -1.44 -5.93 -1.79
N ILE A 62 -1.55 -6.02 -0.47
CA ILE A 62 -0.97 -7.07 0.35
C ILE A 62 -2.11 -7.89 0.94
N SER A 63 -2.09 -9.18 0.63
CA SER A 63 -3.07 -10.15 1.11
C SER A 63 -2.93 -10.37 2.61
N TYR A 64 -4.06 -10.62 3.26
CA TYR A 64 -4.06 -11.07 4.64
C TYR A 64 -3.43 -12.46 4.74
N SER A 65 -2.37 -12.60 5.53
CA SER A 65 -1.70 -13.87 5.79
C SER A 65 -1.73 -14.21 7.28
N PRO A 66 -2.39 -15.30 7.70
CA PRO A 66 -2.29 -15.81 9.06
C PRO A 66 -0.86 -16.20 9.45
N LEU A 67 -0.04 -16.61 8.47
CA LEU A 67 1.34 -17.02 8.71
C LEU A 67 2.18 -15.83 9.20
N ILE A 68 1.97 -14.63 8.62
CA ILE A 68 2.64 -13.40 9.07
C ILE A 68 2.26 -13.05 10.51
N LEU A 69 0.99 -13.24 10.88
CA LEU A 69 0.55 -13.01 12.26
C LEU A 69 1.22 -14.00 13.22
N GLN A 70 1.32 -15.26 12.82
CA GLN A 70 1.97 -16.29 13.62
C GLN A 70 3.48 -16.02 13.76
N SER A 71 4.16 -15.61 12.70
CA SER A 71 5.60 -15.32 12.76
C SER A 71 5.91 -14.13 13.65
N ASP A 72 5.06 -13.10 13.63
CA ASP A 72 5.17 -11.93 14.53
C ASP A 72 5.08 -12.36 16.01
N LEU A 73 4.22 -13.33 16.33
CA LEU A 73 4.13 -13.92 17.67
C LEU A 73 5.33 -14.83 18.03
N GLU A 74 6.00 -15.39 17.03
CA GLU A 74 7.14 -16.32 17.18
C GLU A 74 8.51 -15.62 17.06
N ASP A 75 8.56 -14.28 17.05
CA ASP A 75 9.77 -13.46 16.79
C ASP A 75 10.51 -13.84 15.49
N ARG A 76 9.77 -14.31 14.49
CA ARG A 76 10.29 -14.63 13.15
C ARG A 76 9.95 -13.51 12.17
N SER A 77 10.92 -13.17 11.34
CA SER A 77 10.74 -12.17 10.28
C SER A 77 9.59 -12.54 9.34
N PRO A 78 8.61 -11.65 9.10
CA PRO A 78 7.55 -11.86 8.10
C PRO A 78 8.10 -12.10 6.69
N ALA A 79 9.33 -11.68 6.42
CA ALA A 79 9.99 -11.81 5.13
C ALA A 79 10.21 -13.28 4.69
N ASP A 80 10.19 -14.22 5.65
CA ASP A 80 10.54 -15.62 5.41
C ASP A 80 9.31 -16.56 5.39
N VAL A 81 8.10 -15.99 5.49
CA VAL A 81 6.95 -16.72 6.05
C VAL A 81 5.84 -16.98 5.04
N ASP A 82 5.58 -16.04 4.12
CA ASP A 82 4.55 -16.21 3.08
C ASP A 82 5.06 -15.76 1.70
N PRO A 83 5.45 -16.69 0.81
CA PRO A 83 5.96 -16.36 -0.52
C PRO A 83 5.02 -15.50 -1.36
N ASN A 84 3.70 -15.60 -1.14
CA ASN A 84 2.74 -14.77 -1.86
C ASN A 84 2.84 -13.31 -1.41
N VAL A 85 2.95 -13.06 -0.11
CA VAL A 85 3.13 -11.70 0.42
C VAL A 85 4.48 -11.12 0.00
N ILE A 86 5.55 -11.93 -0.03
CA ILE A 86 6.86 -11.48 -0.54
C ILE A 86 6.76 -11.04 -2.00
N LYS A 87 6.04 -11.81 -2.82
CA LYS A 87 5.79 -11.46 -4.21
C LYS A 87 4.99 -10.15 -4.33
N GLU A 88 3.92 -9.99 -3.57
CA GLU A 88 3.09 -8.78 -3.57
C GLU A 88 3.90 -7.53 -3.17
N VAL A 89 4.76 -7.65 -2.15
CA VAL A 89 5.66 -6.57 -1.72
C VAL A 89 6.71 -6.27 -2.79
N ALA A 90 7.27 -7.29 -3.45
CA ALA A 90 8.19 -7.10 -4.57
C ALA A 90 7.52 -6.36 -5.74
N GLU A 91 6.28 -6.71 -6.09
CA GLU A 91 5.51 -6.02 -7.13
C GLU A 91 5.23 -4.55 -6.76
N ILE A 92 4.94 -4.27 -5.49
CA ILE A 92 4.78 -2.89 -4.97
C ILE A 92 6.09 -2.10 -5.10
N ARG A 93 7.22 -2.70 -4.70
CA ARG A 93 8.55 -2.10 -4.84
C ARG A 93 8.86 -1.81 -6.30
N ASP A 94 8.69 -2.77 -7.19
CA ASP A 94 9.04 -2.63 -8.61
C ASP A 94 8.18 -1.53 -9.26
N ARG A 95 6.91 -1.44 -8.90
CA ARG A 95 6.04 -0.35 -9.37
C ARG A 95 6.51 1.00 -8.86
N LEU A 96 6.88 1.11 -7.58
CA LEU A 96 7.43 2.34 -7.01
C LEU A 96 8.72 2.75 -7.73
N GLU A 97 9.65 1.81 -7.94
CA GLU A 97 10.90 2.06 -8.67
C GLU A 97 10.66 2.54 -10.10
N ASN A 98 9.73 1.91 -10.82
CA ASN A 98 9.36 2.33 -12.18
C ASN A 98 8.79 3.74 -12.22
N MET A 99 7.97 4.09 -11.22
CA MET A 99 7.48 5.46 -11.05
C MET A 99 8.64 6.43 -10.79
N ILE A 100 9.61 6.05 -9.96
CA ILE A 100 10.83 6.83 -9.66
C ILE A 100 11.66 7.08 -10.92
N ARG A 101 12.01 6.03 -11.65
CA ARG A 101 12.86 6.10 -12.84
C ARG A 101 12.20 6.89 -13.97
N GLY A 102 10.88 6.76 -14.15
CA GLY A 102 10.12 7.52 -15.15
C GLY A 102 10.10 9.04 -14.93
N HIS A 103 10.50 9.54 -13.76
CA HIS A 103 10.64 10.99 -13.47
C HIS A 103 12.03 11.54 -13.77
N GLN A 104 13.01 10.70 -14.14
CA GLN A 104 14.38 11.16 -14.43
C GLN A 104 14.66 11.37 -15.93
N THR A 105 13.69 11.07 -16.80
CA THR A 105 13.82 11.18 -18.26
C THR A 105 12.98 12.32 -18.86
N SER A 106 12.64 13.34 -18.06
CA SER A 106 11.85 14.50 -18.50
C SER A 106 12.44 15.80 -17.97
#